data_AF-A0AAW2SF40-F1
#
_entry.id   AF-A0AAW2SF40-F1
#
_cell.length_a   1.000
_cell.length_b   1.000
_cell.length_c   1.000
_cell.angle_alpha   90.00
_cell.angle_beta   90.00
_cell.angle_gamma   90.00
#
_symmetry.space_group_name_H-M   'P 1'
#
loop_
_entity.id
_entity.type
_entity.pdbx_description
1 polymer ?
#
loop_
_entity_poly.entity_id
_entity_poly.type
_entity_poly.pdbx_seq_one_letter_code
_entity_poly.pdbx_strand_id
1 'polypeptide(L)'
;MGSKPWLCPAPTYRTLESYWDTDDDAPGPRCGHTLTAVAATKTHGPRLILFGGATAIEGGNGGAPGIRLAGVTNSVHSYDVLTRKWTRLRPAGEPPSPRAAHAAAAVGTMVVFQGGIGPAGHSTDDLYVLDLTNDKFKWHRVVVQGQGPGPRYGHVMDLVAQRYLVSVSGNDGKRVLSDAWALDTAQKPYAWQRLNPEGDRPSARMYATASARSDGMFLLCGGRDASGTPLADAYGLLMHRNGLWEWTLAPGVSPSPRYQHAAIEYPENVHLIRGNHEAADINALFGFALNVLREWSDPTENDSVEGLRPNARGPGLVTFGPDRVTDFCKKNKLQLIIRAHECVMDGFERFAQGQLITLFSATNYCGTANNAGAILVVGRGLVIVPKLIHPLPPPLQSPETSPERMTEETWMQELNIQRPPTPTRGRPQPDHDRSSLAYI
;
A
#
# COMPACT_ATOMS: atom_id res chain seq x y z
N MET A 1 -5.50 25.80 23.64
CA MET A 1 -5.91 25.53 22.25
C MET A 1 -6.14 24.05 22.12
N GLY A 2 -7.38 23.62 21.92
CA GLY A 2 -7.75 22.20 21.94
C GLY A 2 -7.11 21.44 20.78
N SER A 3 -6.50 20.29 21.09
CA SER A 3 -6.00 19.32 20.12
C SER A 3 -7.15 18.88 19.22
N LYS A 4 -7.01 19.15 17.92
CA LYS A 4 -7.94 18.77 16.87
C LYS A 4 -8.05 17.23 16.78
N PRO A 5 -9.23 16.59 17.00
CA PRO A 5 -9.38 15.14 17.14
C PRO A 5 -9.53 14.37 15.81
N TRP A 6 -8.98 14.87 14.70
CA TRP A 6 -9.37 14.42 13.35
C TRP A 6 -8.62 13.21 12.79
N LEU A 7 -7.71 12.61 13.57
CA LEU A 7 -7.04 11.37 13.16
C LEU A 7 -7.73 10.19 13.82
N CYS A 8 -8.88 9.79 13.28
CA CYS A 8 -9.41 8.46 13.55
C CYS A 8 -8.37 7.44 13.08
N PRO A 9 -7.90 6.51 13.94
CA PRO A 9 -7.00 5.46 13.50
C PRO A 9 -7.66 4.69 12.35
N ALA A 10 -6.86 4.32 11.34
CA ALA A 10 -7.34 3.49 10.24
C ALA A 10 -8.04 2.25 10.81
N PRO A 11 -9.14 1.78 10.19
CA PRO A 11 -9.84 0.58 10.64
C PRO A 11 -8.87 -0.58 10.82
N THR A 12 -9.08 -1.39 11.86
CA THR A 12 -8.32 -2.64 12.01
C THR A 12 -8.72 -3.60 10.91
N TYR A 13 -7.77 -3.96 10.05
CA TYR A 13 -7.97 -4.97 9.01
C TYR A 13 -7.62 -6.35 9.55
N ARG A 14 -8.38 -7.37 9.13
CA ARG A 14 -8.05 -8.77 9.37
C ARG A 14 -8.04 -9.50 8.03
N THR A 15 -7.14 -10.47 7.91
CA THR A 15 -7.16 -11.38 6.76
C THR A 15 -8.43 -12.21 6.83
N LEU A 16 -9.14 -12.28 5.69
CA LEU A 16 -10.21 -13.23 5.50
C LEU A 16 -9.65 -14.40 4.71
N GLU A 17 -9.80 -15.60 5.24
CA GLU A 17 -9.56 -16.81 4.46
C GLU A 17 -10.67 -16.93 3.41
N SER A 18 -10.24 -17.18 2.17
CA SER A 18 -11.11 -17.43 1.03
C SER A 18 -10.74 -18.76 0.40
N TYR A 19 -11.71 -19.42 -0.23
CA TYR A 19 -11.48 -20.68 -0.93
C TYR A 19 -12.12 -20.66 -2.32
N TRP A 20 -11.75 -21.64 -3.13
CA TRP A 20 -12.22 -21.88 -4.49
C TRP A 20 -12.19 -23.38 -4.79
N ASP A 21 -13.03 -23.85 -5.72
CA ASP A 21 -13.12 -25.29 -6.01
C ASP A 21 -12.05 -25.73 -7.01
N THR A 22 -11.70 -24.87 -7.97
CA THR A 22 -10.73 -25.16 -9.03
C THR A 22 -9.74 -24.01 -9.18
N ASP A 23 -8.54 -24.29 -9.71
CA ASP A 23 -7.54 -23.23 -9.97
C ASP A 23 -8.08 -22.12 -10.89
N ASP A 24 -9.04 -22.44 -11.75
CA ASP A 24 -9.67 -21.49 -12.65
C ASP A 24 -10.58 -20.49 -11.93
N ASP A 25 -11.16 -20.91 -10.79
CA ASP A 25 -12.00 -20.08 -9.92
C ASP A 25 -11.20 -19.04 -9.13
N ALA A 26 -9.89 -19.25 -8.98
CA ALA A 26 -9.01 -18.27 -8.37
C ALA A 26 -8.72 -17.12 -9.37
N PRO A 27 -8.88 -15.85 -8.97
CA PRO A 27 -8.50 -14.74 -9.84
C PRO A 27 -6.98 -14.66 -10.05
N GLY A 28 -6.17 -15.22 -9.15
CA GLY A 28 -4.71 -15.12 -9.23
C GLY A 28 -4.18 -13.68 -9.13
N PRO A 29 -2.85 -13.51 -9.17
CA PRO A 29 -2.21 -12.19 -9.09
C PRO A 29 -2.50 -11.36 -10.34
N ARG A 30 -2.87 -10.09 -10.14
CA ARG A 30 -3.17 -9.16 -11.24
C ARG A 30 -3.12 -7.69 -10.78
N CYS A 31 -2.84 -6.79 -11.72
CA CYS A 31 -2.90 -5.34 -11.50
C CYS A 31 -3.86 -4.64 -12.48
N GLY A 32 -4.34 -3.44 -12.14
CA GLY A 32 -5.25 -2.67 -13.00
C GLY A 32 -6.59 -3.35 -13.28
N HIS A 33 -7.01 -4.29 -12.41
CA HIS A 33 -8.34 -4.87 -12.45
C HIS A 33 -9.34 -3.91 -11.77
N THR A 34 -10.63 -4.13 -12.02
CA THR A 34 -11.70 -3.52 -11.21
C THR A 34 -12.26 -4.54 -10.22
N LEU A 35 -12.73 -4.08 -9.07
CA LEU A 35 -13.42 -4.87 -8.07
C LEU A 35 -14.66 -4.09 -7.63
N THR A 36 -15.84 -4.52 -8.06
CA THR A 36 -17.09 -3.78 -7.87
C THR A 36 -18.01 -4.53 -6.92
N ALA A 37 -18.51 -3.86 -5.88
CA ALA A 37 -19.50 -4.44 -4.98
C ALA A 37 -20.89 -4.46 -5.65
N VAL A 38 -21.56 -5.60 -5.57
CA VAL A 38 -22.91 -5.80 -6.10
C VAL A 38 -23.81 -6.32 -5.00
N ALA A 39 -24.99 -5.71 -4.86
CA ALA A 39 -25.99 -6.09 -3.87
C ALA A 39 -26.48 -7.54 -4.08
N ALA A 40 -27.04 -8.12 -3.02
CA ALA A 40 -27.67 -9.43 -3.09
C ALA A 40 -28.86 -9.42 -4.05
N THR A 41 -29.06 -10.54 -4.74
CA THR A 41 -30.28 -10.82 -5.52
C THR A 41 -31.15 -11.82 -4.75
N LYS A 42 -32.28 -12.22 -5.33
CA LYS A 42 -33.13 -13.27 -4.74
C LYS A 42 -32.43 -14.63 -4.59
N THR A 43 -31.41 -14.87 -5.42
CA THR A 43 -30.77 -16.17 -5.59
C THR A 43 -29.29 -16.19 -5.22
N HIS A 44 -28.67 -15.01 -5.12
CA HIS A 44 -27.25 -14.87 -4.78
C HIS A 44 -27.06 -13.83 -3.67
N GLY A 45 -26.12 -14.09 -2.76
CA GLY A 45 -25.71 -13.14 -1.73
C GLY A 45 -25.02 -11.89 -2.28
N PRO A 46 -24.60 -10.96 -1.40
CA PRO A 46 -23.76 -9.84 -1.78
C PRO A 46 -22.43 -10.34 -2.34
N ARG A 47 -21.97 -9.73 -3.44
CA ARG A 47 -20.81 -10.21 -4.21
C ARG A 47 -19.84 -9.09 -4.52
N LEU A 48 -18.57 -9.44 -4.65
CA LEU A 48 -17.57 -8.59 -5.29
C LEU A 48 -17.26 -9.15 -6.67
N ILE A 49 -17.39 -8.31 -7.69
CA ILE A 49 -17.13 -8.68 -9.08
C ILE A 49 -15.79 -8.14 -9.48
N LEU A 50 -14.86 -9.06 -9.70
CA LEU A 50 -13.54 -8.77 -10.22
C LEU A 50 -13.54 -8.96 -11.73
N PHE A 51 -13.03 -7.97 -12.48
CA PHE A 51 -12.92 -8.08 -13.92
C PHE A 51 -11.58 -7.56 -14.45
N GLY A 52 -11.06 -8.29 -15.44
CA GLY A 52 -9.89 -7.89 -16.21
C GLY A 52 -8.60 -7.77 -15.40
N GLY A 53 -7.74 -6.83 -15.81
CA GLY A 53 -6.41 -6.64 -15.27
C GLY A 53 -5.32 -7.38 -16.04
N ALA A 54 -4.07 -7.11 -15.68
CA ALA A 54 -2.90 -7.78 -16.24
C ALA A 54 -2.31 -8.77 -15.24
N THR A 55 -2.11 -10.02 -15.66
CA THR A 55 -1.59 -11.10 -14.82
C THR A 55 -0.07 -11.25 -14.89
N ALA A 56 0.59 -10.53 -15.80
CA ALA A 56 2.04 -10.43 -15.87
C ALA A 56 2.48 -9.00 -16.22
N ILE A 57 3.62 -8.57 -15.68
CA ILE A 57 4.25 -7.31 -16.05
C ILE A 57 5.55 -7.68 -16.74
N GLU A 58 5.64 -7.50 -18.06
CA GLU A 58 6.92 -7.64 -18.76
C GLU A 58 7.72 -6.36 -18.55
N GLY A 59 8.89 -6.48 -17.91
CA GLY A 59 9.85 -5.38 -17.79
C GLY A 59 10.35 -4.98 -19.17
N GLY A 60 9.95 -3.81 -19.66
CA GLY A 60 10.41 -3.31 -20.95
C GLY A 60 11.89 -2.93 -20.89
N ASN A 61 12.75 -3.74 -21.52
CA ASN A 61 14.19 -3.48 -21.62
C ASN A 61 14.54 -2.50 -22.76
N GLY A 62 13.74 -1.46 -22.99
CA GLY A 62 13.98 -0.55 -24.12
C GLY A 62 13.15 0.73 -24.12
N GLY A 63 13.82 1.86 -23.87
CA GLY A 63 13.67 3.23 -24.40
C GLY A 63 12.32 3.87 -24.80
N ALA A 64 11.16 3.22 -24.71
CA ALA A 64 9.87 3.79 -25.08
C ALA A 64 8.95 3.94 -23.85
N PRO A 65 8.39 5.14 -23.58
CA PRO A 65 7.44 5.33 -22.49
C PRO A 65 6.10 4.68 -22.88
N GLY A 66 5.86 3.45 -22.42
CA GLY A 66 4.59 2.76 -22.59
C GLY A 66 4.52 1.53 -21.70
N ILE A 67 3.44 1.38 -20.92
CA ILE A 67 3.20 0.20 -20.09
C ILE A 67 2.85 -0.97 -21.01
N ARG A 68 3.78 -1.92 -21.21
CA ARG A 68 3.46 -3.20 -21.86
C ARG A 68 2.92 -4.16 -20.81
N LEU A 69 1.59 -4.28 -20.76
CA LEU A 69 0.93 -5.25 -19.91
C LEU A 69 0.95 -6.62 -20.58
N ALA A 70 1.51 -7.61 -19.90
CA ALA A 70 1.46 -9.00 -20.34
C ALA A 70 0.31 -9.74 -19.63
N GLY A 71 -0.27 -10.75 -20.27
CA GLY A 71 -1.37 -11.51 -19.67
C GLY A 71 -2.61 -10.66 -19.35
N VAL A 72 -2.92 -9.64 -20.15
CA VAL A 72 -4.18 -8.89 -19.97
C VAL A 72 -5.35 -9.84 -20.21
N THR A 73 -6.31 -9.85 -19.30
CA THR A 73 -7.45 -10.77 -19.32
C THR A 73 -8.79 -10.03 -19.44
N ASN A 74 -9.83 -10.74 -19.88
CA ASN A 74 -11.24 -10.38 -19.73
C ASN A 74 -11.98 -11.40 -18.86
N SER A 75 -11.25 -12.15 -18.02
CA SER A 75 -11.87 -13.03 -17.03
C SER A 75 -12.71 -12.23 -16.03
N VAL A 76 -13.83 -12.82 -15.64
CA VAL A 76 -14.71 -12.32 -14.59
C VAL A 76 -14.69 -13.33 -13.46
N HIS A 77 -14.48 -12.83 -12.25
CA HIS A 77 -14.52 -13.62 -11.03
C HIS A 77 -15.52 -13.00 -10.06
N SER A 78 -16.25 -13.83 -9.35
CA SER A 78 -17.20 -13.42 -8.32
C SER A 78 -16.72 -13.93 -6.98
N TYR A 79 -16.64 -13.04 -6.00
CA TYR A 79 -16.45 -13.39 -4.60
C TYR A 79 -17.77 -13.26 -3.86
N ASP A 80 -18.30 -14.36 -3.35
CA ASP A 80 -19.47 -14.34 -2.47
C ASP A 80 -19.03 -13.97 -1.06
N VAL A 81 -19.53 -12.85 -0.54
CA VAL A 81 -19.05 -12.26 0.72
C VAL A 81 -19.46 -13.10 1.94
N LEU A 82 -20.58 -13.82 1.87
CA LEU A 82 -21.10 -14.60 2.99
C LEU A 82 -20.36 -15.93 3.11
N THR A 83 -20.15 -16.60 1.98
CA THR A 83 -19.46 -17.89 1.91
C THR A 83 -17.96 -17.75 1.80
N ARG A 84 -17.44 -16.57 1.44
CA ARG A 84 -16.01 -16.28 1.21
C ARG A 84 -15.42 -17.10 0.06
N LYS A 85 -16.25 -17.46 -0.91
CA LYS A 85 -15.89 -18.29 -2.05
C LYS A 85 -15.63 -17.45 -3.28
N TRP A 86 -14.53 -17.74 -3.97
CA TRP A 86 -14.27 -17.28 -5.32
C TRP A 86 -14.83 -18.26 -6.35
N THR A 87 -15.37 -17.74 -7.45
CA THR A 87 -15.87 -18.53 -8.56
C THR A 87 -15.63 -17.77 -9.86
N ARG A 88 -15.12 -18.46 -10.89
CA ARG A 88 -15.01 -17.88 -12.22
C ARG A 88 -16.38 -17.87 -12.89
N LEU A 89 -16.82 -16.70 -13.33
CA LEU A 89 -18.07 -16.58 -14.06
C LEU A 89 -17.87 -16.85 -15.54
N ARG A 90 -18.87 -17.49 -16.17
CA ARG A 90 -18.96 -17.67 -17.62
C ARG A 90 -20.30 -17.11 -18.14
N PRO A 91 -20.48 -15.78 -18.16
CA PRO A 91 -21.71 -15.17 -18.63
C PRO A 91 -21.92 -15.44 -20.13
N ALA A 92 -23.17 -15.54 -20.56
CA ALA A 92 -23.50 -15.70 -21.98
C ALA A 92 -23.39 -14.35 -22.72
N GLY A 93 -23.15 -14.40 -24.04
CA GLY A 93 -22.95 -13.21 -24.87
C GLY A 93 -21.48 -12.81 -25.01
N GLU A 94 -21.23 -11.78 -25.81
CA GLU A 94 -19.87 -11.35 -26.15
C GLU A 94 -19.27 -10.45 -25.05
N PRO A 95 -18.19 -10.88 -24.38
CA PRO A 95 -17.52 -10.06 -23.38
C PRO A 95 -16.76 -8.90 -24.03
N PRO A 96 -16.44 -7.84 -23.26
CA PRO A 96 -15.43 -6.88 -23.68
C PRO A 96 -14.08 -7.57 -23.96
N SER A 97 -13.29 -6.95 -24.83
CA SER A 97 -11.88 -7.32 -25.05
C SER A 97 -11.06 -7.28 -23.74
N PRO A 98 -9.99 -8.09 -23.62
CA PRO A 98 -9.08 -8.05 -22.49
C PRO A 98 -8.58 -6.64 -22.19
N ARG A 99 -8.70 -6.21 -20.93
CA ARG A 99 -8.39 -4.83 -20.53
C ARG A 99 -7.94 -4.71 -19.08
N ALA A 100 -7.04 -3.76 -18.84
CA ALA A 100 -6.65 -3.29 -17.51
C ALA A 100 -6.77 -1.76 -17.44
N ALA A 101 -6.70 -1.20 -16.24
CA ALA A 101 -6.86 0.24 -15.97
C ALA A 101 -8.16 0.82 -16.59
N HIS A 102 -9.19 -0.01 -16.70
CA HIS A 102 -10.53 0.38 -17.08
C HIS A 102 -11.31 0.85 -15.85
N ALA A 103 -12.43 1.51 -16.06
CA ALA A 103 -13.34 1.89 -14.98
C ALA A 103 -14.53 0.92 -14.94
N ALA A 104 -15.11 0.73 -13.74
CA ALA A 104 -16.32 -0.05 -13.53
C ALA A 104 -17.20 0.61 -12.47
N ALA A 105 -18.52 0.52 -12.65
CA ALA A 105 -19.50 1.05 -11.72
C ALA A 105 -20.69 0.10 -11.57
N ALA A 106 -21.22 -0.03 -10.36
CA ALA A 106 -22.45 -0.77 -10.12
C ALA A 106 -23.67 0.06 -10.54
N VAL A 107 -24.60 -0.56 -11.28
CA VAL A 107 -25.90 0.01 -11.61
C VAL A 107 -26.97 -0.99 -11.22
N GLY A 108 -27.52 -0.82 -10.01
CA GLY A 108 -28.37 -1.81 -9.38
C GLY A 108 -27.63 -3.14 -9.16
N THR A 109 -28.12 -4.21 -9.79
CA THR A 109 -27.51 -5.55 -9.76
C THR A 109 -26.61 -5.82 -10.96
N MET A 110 -26.29 -4.80 -11.75
CA MET A 110 -25.43 -4.92 -12.94
C MET A 110 -24.11 -4.19 -12.71
N VAL A 111 -23.09 -4.55 -13.47
CA VAL A 111 -21.81 -3.83 -13.49
C VAL A 111 -21.54 -3.30 -14.89
N VAL A 112 -21.27 -2.01 -14.98
CA VAL A 112 -20.93 -1.31 -16.23
C VAL A 112 -19.41 -1.13 -16.30
N PHE A 113 -18.81 -1.42 -17.44
CA PHE A 113 -17.38 -1.31 -17.70
C PHE A 113 -17.10 -0.37 -18.88
N GLN A 114 -16.06 0.45 -18.76
CA GLN A 114 -15.65 1.41 -19.78
C GLN A 114 -14.13 1.51 -19.92
N GLY A 115 -13.66 1.65 -21.17
CA GLY A 115 -12.28 1.99 -21.51
C GLY A 115 -11.25 0.96 -21.04
N GLY A 116 -10.05 1.41 -20.74
CA GLY A 116 -8.89 0.59 -20.37
C GLY A 116 -7.89 0.41 -21.51
N ILE A 117 -6.85 -0.37 -21.23
CA ILE A 117 -5.79 -0.73 -22.17
C ILE A 117 -5.67 -2.26 -22.25
N GLY A 118 -5.57 -2.77 -23.47
CA GLY A 118 -5.43 -4.19 -23.78
C GLY A 118 -4.22 -4.46 -24.68
N PRO A 119 -4.04 -5.71 -25.14
CA PRO A 119 -2.89 -6.11 -25.95
C PRO A 119 -2.77 -5.35 -27.28
N ALA A 120 -3.90 -4.90 -27.84
CA ALA A 120 -3.97 -4.14 -29.09
C ALA A 120 -3.93 -2.60 -28.88
N GLY A 121 -3.58 -2.13 -27.68
CA GLY A 121 -3.60 -0.71 -27.32
C GLY A 121 -4.86 -0.31 -26.52
N HIS A 122 -5.31 0.93 -26.64
CA HIS A 122 -6.50 1.39 -25.90
C HIS A 122 -7.73 0.59 -26.30
N SER A 123 -8.47 0.17 -25.28
CA SER A 123 -9.79 -0.42 -25.48
C SER A 123 -10.75 0.65 -26.00
N THR A 124 -11.77 0.21 -26.74
CA THR A 124 -12.86 1.09 -27.16
C THR A 124 -13.54 1.72 -25.95
N ASP A 125 -14.19 2.87 -26.16
CA ASP A 125 -15.00 3.58 -25.17
C ASP A 125 -16.44 3.06 -25.09
N ASP A 126 -16.71 1.91 -25.72
CA ASP A 126 -17.97 1.20 -25.60
C ASP A 126 -18.28 0.87 -24.13
N LEU A 127 -19.56 0.95 -23.80
CA LEU A 127 -20.07 0.50 -22.52
C LEU A 127 -20.47 -0.96 -22.60
N TYR A 128 -19.85 -1.78 -21.75
CA TYR A 128 -20.22 -3.18 -21.55
C TYR A 128 -20.92 -3.35 -20.21
N VAL A 129 -22.00 -4.11 -20.19
CA VAL A 129 -22.77 -4.40 -18.99
C VAL A 129 -22.74 -5.89 -18.72
N LEU A 130 -22.31 -6.26 -17.52
CA LEU A 130 -22.50 -7.58 -16.96
C LEU A 130 -23.81 -7.58 -16.15
N ASP A 131 -24.84 -8.21 -16.70
CA ASP A 131 -26.12 -8.38 -16.03
C ASP A 131 -26.06 -9.58 -15.08
N LEU A 132 -26.17 -9.31 -13.78
CA LEU A 132 -26.16 -10.30 -12.69
C LEU A 132 -27.53 -10.42 -12.01
N THR A 133 -28.58 -9.86 -12.61
CA THR A 133 -29.92 -9.75 -12.02
C THR A 133 -30.57 -11.12 -11.83
N ASN A 134 -30.29 -12.07 -12.74
CA ASN A 134 -30.81 -13.42 -12.74
C ASN A 134 -29.66 -14.44 -12.72
N ASP A 135 -29.96 -15.72 -12.49
CA ASP A 135 -28.94 -16.80 -12.40
C ASP A 135 -28.20 -17.07 -13.72
N LYS A 136 -28.76 -16.62 -14.84
CA LYS A 136 -28.13 -16.68 -16.16
C LYS A 136 -27.48 -15.34 -16.47
N PHE A 137 -26.26 -15.15 -15.97
CA PHE A 137 -25.50 -13.91 -16.20
C PHE A 137 -25.22 -13.70 -17.68
N LYS A 138 -25.27 -12.43 -18.11
CA LYS A 138 -25.11 -12.07 -19.53
C LYS A 138 -24.26 -10.83 -19.71
N TRP A 139 -23.56 -10.80 -20.83
CA TRP A 139 -22.92 -9.61 -21.37
C TRP A 139 -23.85 -8.89 -22.34
N HIS A 140 -23.89 -7.56 -22.20
CA HIS A 140 -24.56 -6.66 -23.12
C HIS A 140 -23.61 -5.54 -23.52
N ARG A 141 -23.53 -5.24 -24.82
CA ARG A 141 -22.94 -3.99 -25.29
C ARG A 141 -24.03 -2.94 -25.38
N VAL A 142 -23.81 -1.80 -24.72
CA VAL A 142 -24.75 -0.68 -24.76
C VAL A 142 -24.49 0.16 -25.99
N VAL A 143 -25.55 0.43 -26.75
CA VAL A 143 -25.49 1.37 -27.87
C VAL A 143 -25.64 2.78 -27.30
N VAL A 144 -24.59 3.58 -27.46
CA VAL A 144 -24.58 4.99 -27.07
C VAL A 144 -24.55 5.85 -28.33
N GLN A 145 -25.37 6.91 -28.34
CA GLN A 145 -25.44 7.86 -29.44
C GLN A 145 -24.55 9.07 -29.20
N GLY A 146 -24.03 9.64 -30.29
CA GLY A 146 -23.22 10.85 -30.25
C GLY A 146 -21.77 10.60 -29.82
N GLN A 147 -21.09 11.69 -29.43
CA GLN A 147 -19.72 11.62 -28.94
C GLN A 147 -19.69 11.21 -27.48
N GLY A 148 -18.83 10.26 -27.15
CA GLY A 148 -18.53 9.86 -25.80
C GLY A 148 -17.22 10.45 -25.27
N PRO A 149 -16.81 10.02 -24.07
CA PRO A 149 -15.48 10.31 -23.52
C PRO A 149 -14.34 9.79 -24.41
N GLY A 150 -14.56 8.86 -25.34
CA GLY A 150 -13.49 8.35 -26.19
C GLY A 150 -12.54 7.40 -25.44
N PRO A 151 -11.71 6.63 -26.19
CA PRO A 151 -10.83 5.61 -25.63
C PRO A 151 -9.87 6.19 -24.59
N ARG A 152 -9.85 5.63 -23.38
CA ARG A 152 -9.00 6.11 -22.27
C ARG A 152 -8.76 5.04 -21.21
N TYR A 153 -7.65 5.15 -20.49
CA TYR A 153 -7.33 4.31 -19.32
C TYR A 153 -7.00 5.16 -18.09
N GLY A 154 -7.03 4.54 -16.91
CA GLY A 154 -6.77 5.20 -15.64
C GLY A 154 -7.77 6.31 -15.30
N HIS A 155 -8.95 6.29 -15.91
CA HIS A 155 -10.06 7.15 -15.56
C HIS A 155 -10.89 6.51 -14.44
N VAL A 156 -11.81 7.29 -13.88
CA VAL A 156 -12.75 6.82 -12.86
C VAL A 156 -14.17 6.92 -13.38
N MET A 157 -15.04 6.04 -12.91
CA MET A 157 -16.46 6.03 -13.25
C MET A 157 -17.27 5.55 -12.05
N ASP A 158 -18.40 6.21 -11.77
CA ASP A 158 -19.34 5.75 -10.73
C ASP A 158 -20.78 6.22 -11.02
N LEU A 159 -21.75 5.62 -10.36
CA LEU A 159 -23.17 5.96 -10.47
C LEU A 159 -23.57 7.02 -9.44
N VAL A 160 -23.81 8.23 -9.92
CA VAL A 160 -24.18 9.39 -9.11
C VAL A 160 -25.70 9.53 -9.04
N ALA A 161 -26.22 9.83 -7.84
CA ALA A 161 -27.64 10.06 -7.58
C ALA A 161 -28.55 8.93 -8.13
N GLN A 162 -28.03 7.69 -8.16
CA GLN A 162 -28.71 6.49 -8.67
C GLN A 162 -29.20 6.58 -10.13
N ARG A 163 -28.66 7.53 -10.92
CA ARG A 163 -29.16 7.82 -12.28
C ARG A 163 -28.07 8.18 -13.28
N TYR A 164 -27.04 8.90 -12.86
CA TYR A 164 -26.04 9.43 -13.78
C TYR A 164 -24.77 8.62 -13.66
N LEU A 165 -24.43 7.89 -14.73
CA LEU A 165 -23.11 7.28 -14.83
C LEU A 165 -22.12 8.39 -15.18
N VAL A 166 -21.21 8.70 -14.26
CA VAL A 166 -20.27 9.83 -14.41
C VAL A 166 -18.86 9.29 -14.62
N SER A 167 -18.22 9.68 -15.72
CA SER A 167 -16.84 9.32 -16.08
C SER A 167 -15.95 10.56 -16.04
N VAL A 168 -14.82 10.49 -15.34
CA VAL A 168 -13.92 11.63 -15.12
C VAL A 168 -12.46 11.27 -15.37
N SER A 169 -11.72 12.18 -16.00
CA SER A 169 -10.25 12.16 -16.14
C SER A 169 -9.70 10.96 -16.95
N GLY A 170 -8.43 10.61 -16.78
CA GLY A 170 -7.75 9.49 -17.44
C GLY A 170 -6.71 9.92 -18.48
N ASN A 171 -6.29 8.99 -19.32
CA ASN A 171 -5.32 9.23 -20.40
C ASN A 171 -5.81 8.57 -21.69
N ASP A 172 -5.87 9.35 -22.79
CA ASP A 172 -6.34 8.91 -24.11
C ASP A 172 -5.23 8.33 -25.02
N GLY A 173 -4.01 8.22 -24.48
CA GLY A 173 -2.82 7.84 -25.24
C GLY A 173 -1.98 9.00 -25.73
N LYS A 174 -2.55 10.20 -25.78
CA LYS A 174 -1.87 11.42 -26.24
C LYS A 174 -1.65 12.39 -25.10
N ARG A 175 -2.63 12.50 -24.20
CA ARG A 175 -2.62 13.43 -23.07
C ARG A 175 -3.41 12.91 -21.89
N VAL A 176 -3.05 13.43 -20.72
CA VAL A 176 -3.84 13.29 -19.51
C VAL A 176 -5.03 14.25 -19.57
N LEU A 177 -6.19 13.80 -19.09
CA LEU A 177 -7.48 14.48 -19.23
C LEU A 177 -8.03 14.94 -17.87
N SER A 178 -8.83 16.00 -17.90
CA SER A 178 -9.58 16.56 -16.75
C SER A 178 -11.08 16.71 -17.03
N ASP A 179 -11.56 16.16 -18.15
CA ASP A 179 -12.96 16.27 -18.54
C ASP A 179 -13.86 15.36 -17.69
N ALA A 180 -15.12 15.76 -17.60
CA ALA A 180 -16.17 15.01 -16.95
C ALA A 180 -17.33 14.80 -17.93
N TRP A 181 -17.89 13.59 -17.93
CA TRP A 181 -19.00 13.19 -18.78
C TRP A 181 -20.05 12.50 -17.92
N ALA A 182 -21.33 12.74 -18.23
CA ALA A 182 -22.45 12.05 -17.59
C ALA A 182 -23.32 11.36 -18.64
N LEU A 183 -23.82 10.18 -18.31
CA LEU A 183 -24.83 9.46 -19.08
C LEU A 183 -26.02 9.18 -18.18
N ASP A 184 -27.20 9.62 -18.61
CA ASP A 184 -28.45 9.36 -17.90
C ASP A 184 -28.91 7.92 -18.15
N THR A 185 -28.85 7.07 -17.12
CA THR A 185 -29.21 5.66 -17.24
C THR A 185 -30.72 5.43 -17.32
N ALA A 186 -31.54 6.45 -17.06
CA ALA A 186 -32.99 6.38 -17.11
C ALA A 186 -33.58 6.87 -18.45
N GLN A 187 -32.78 7.54 -19.30
CA GLN A 187 -33.26 8.16 -20.52
C GLN A 187 -32.65 7.51 -21.77
N LYS A 188 -33.52 6.95 -22.63
CA LYS A 188 -33.14 6.47 -23.97
C LYS A 188 -33.49 7.53 -25.04
N PRO A 189 -32.72 7.63 -26.14
CA PRO A 189 -31.47 6.91 -26.40
C PRO A 189 -30.36 7.30 -25.42
N TYR A 190 -29.51 6.34 -25.05
CA TYR A 190 -28.39 6.63 -24.17
C TYR A 190 -27.39 7.50 -24.93
N ALA A 191 -27.03 8.63 -24.33
CA ALA A 191 -26.06 9.55 -24.90
C ALA A 191 -25.19 10.12 -23.77
N TRP A 192 -23.91 10.27 -24.04
CA TRP A 192 -23.00 10.97 -23.15
C TRP A 192 -23.18 12.48 -23.31
N GLN A 193 -23.26 13.19 -22.19
CA GLN A 193 -23.19 14.63 -22.13
C GLN A 193 -21.86 15.04 -21.52
N ARG A 194 -21.09 15.82 -22.27
CA ARG A 194 -19.89 16.46 -21.71
C ARG A 194 -20.33 17.51 -20.70
N LEU A 195 -19.86 17.39 -19.47
CA LEU A 195 -20.14 18.35 -18.42
C LEU A 195 -19.17 19.53 -18.55
N ASN A 196 -19.68 20.74 -18.36
CA ASN A 196 -18.90 21.97 -18.21
C ASN A 196 -19.17 22.59 -16.83
N PRO A 197 -18.87 21.86 -15.74
CA PRO A 197 -19.22 22.29 -14.39
C PRO A 197 -18.47 23.57 -13.99
N GLU A 198 -19.12 24.43 -13.21
CA GLU A 198 -18.46 25.59 -12.60
C GLU A 198 -17.64 25.18 -11.37
N GLY A 199 -16.96 26.15 -10.74
CA GLY A 199 -16.23 25.95 -9.48
C GLY A 199 -14.81 25.41 -9.62
N ASP A 200 -14.32 24.77 -8.56
CA ASP A 200 -12.92 24.35 -8.37
C ASP A 200 -12.60 23.09 -9.17
N ARG A 201 -12.35 23.24 -10.47
CA ARG A 201 -12.13 22.09 -11.36
C ARG A 201 -10.82 21.35 -11.03
N PRO A 202 -10.84 20.00 -10.97
CA PRO A 202 -9.62 19.22 -10.82
C PRO A 202 -8.71 19.38 -12.06
N SER A 203 -7.40 19.43 -11.82
CA SER A 203 -6.40 19.36 -12.89
C SER A 203 -6.43 17.99 -13.60
N ALA A 204 -5.82 17.94 -14.80
CA ALA A 204 -5.72 16.71 -15.57
C ALA A 204 -4.95 15.63 -14.80
N ARG A 205 -5.55 14.44 -14.69
CA ARG A 205 -5.00 13.34 -13.90
C ARG A 205 -5.39 11.96 -14.43
N MET A 206 -4.60 10.97 -14.07
CA MET A 206 -4.91 9.55 -14.27
C MET A 206 -4.64 8.77 -12.99
N TYR A 207 -5.27 7.61 -12.87
CA TYR A 207 -5.19 6.71 -11.72
C TYR A 207 -5.60 7.37 -10.39
N ALA A 208 -6.55 8.31 -10.46
CA ALA A 208 -7.29 8.76 -9.31
C ALA A 208 -8.25 7.66 -8.83
N THR A 209 -8.89 7.89 -7.68
CA THR A 209 -10.05 7.10 -7.26
C THR A 209 -11.29 7.95 -7.23
N ALA A 210 -12.45 7.31 -7.36
CA ALA A 210 -13.71 7.96 -7.08
C ALA A 210 -14.64 7.08 -6.27
N SER A 211 -15.53 7.72 -5.54
CA SER A 211 -16.67 7.10 -4.86
C SER A 211 -17.84 8.06 -4.96
N ALA A 212 -18.94 7.60 -5.54
CA ALA A 212 -20.23 8.23 -5.39
C ALA A 212 -20.71 8.03 -3.95
N ARG A 213 -21.18 9.11 -3.34
CA ARG A 213 -21.74 9.13 -2.00
C ARG A 213 -23.24 8.94 -2.02
N SER A 214 -23.76 8.47 -0.91
CA SER A 214 -25.21 8.34 -0.66
C SER A 214 -26.01 9.64 -0.84
N ASP A 215 -25.39 10.80 -0.66
CA ASP A 215 -25.99 12.13 -0.87
C ASP A 215 -25.96 12.62 -2.33
N GLY A 216 -25.43 11.81 -3.26
CA GLY A 216 -25.36 12.15 -4.67
C GLY A 216 -24.14 12.98 -5.07
N MET A 217 -23.13 13.12 -4.20
CA MET A 217 -21.84 13.71 -4.58
C MET A 217 -20.90 12.65 -5.17
N PHE A 218 -20.23 12.97 -6.27
CA PHE A 218 -19.10 12.20 -6.80
C PHE A 218 -17.81 12.73 -6.21
N LEU A 219 -17.17 11.96 -5.32
CA LEU A 219 -15.89 12.35 -4.73
C LEU A 219 -14.74 11.79 -5.58
N LEU A 220 -13.86 12.66 -6.06
CA LEU A 220 -12.62 12.34 -6.77
C LEU A 220 -11.43 12.60 -5.84
N CYS A 221 -10.51 11.64 -5.72
CA CYS A 221 -9.33 11.78 -4.86
C CYS A 221 -8.02 11.41 -5.57
N GLY A 222 -7.01 12.26 -5.38
CA GLY A 222 -5.63 12.04 -5.81
C GLY A 222 -5.49 11.79 -7.31
N GLY A 223 -4.64 10.82 -7.67
CA GLY A 223 -4.20 10.56 -9.04
C GLY A 223 -2.79 11.11 -9.27
N ARG A 224 -2.35 11.04 -10.52
CA ARG A 224 -1.08 11.65 -10.95
C ARG A 224 -1.29 12.48 -12.21
N ASP A 225 -0.51 13.53 -12.36
CA ASP A 225 -0.55 14.40 -13.54
C ASP A 225 0.23 13.80 -14.73
N ALA A 226 0.40 14.59 -15.80
CA ALA A 226 1.15 14.20 -16.99
C ALA A 226 2.67 14.02 -16.76
N SER A 227 3.23 14.67 -15.74
CA SER A 227 4.63 14.49 -15.34
C SER A 227 4.84 13.23 -14.49
N GLY A 228 3.75 12.61 -14.04
CA GLY A 228 3.77 11.48 -13.10
C GLY A 228 3.76 11.91 -11.64
N THR A 229 3.63 13.21 -11.35
CA THR A 229 3.59 13.74 -9.99
C THR A 229 2.30 13.31 -9.30
N PRO A 230 2.36 12.66 -8.11
CA PRO A 230 1.18 12.30 -7.34
C PRO A 230 0.45 13.54 -6.80
N LEU A 231 -0.88 13.45 -6.71
CA LEU A 231 -1.76 14.53 -6.28
C LEU A 231 -2.44 14.17 -4.95
N ALA A 232 -2.63 15.17 -4.08
CA ALA A 232 -3.20 15.03 -2.72
C ALA A 232 -4.60 15.63 -2.58
N ASP A 233 -5.05 16.35 -3.59
CA ASP A 233 -6.33 17.03 -3.63
C ASP A 233 -7.52 16.06 -3.74
N ALA A 234 -8.67 16.52 -3.27
CA ALA A 234 -9.93 15.83 -3.37
C ALA A 234 -11.02 16.83 -3.77
N TYR A 235 -11.92 16.40 -4.64
CA TYR A 235 -12.95 17.25 -5.21
C TYR A 235 -14.30 16.55 -5.19
N GLY A 236 -15.35 17.28 -4.84
CA GLY A 236 -16.73 16.85 -4.98
C GLY A 236 -17.34 17.40 -6.26
N LEU A 237 -17.96 16.54 -7.07
CA LEU A 237 -18.83 16.94 -8.17
C LEU A 237 -20.28 16.63 -7.79
N LEU A 238 -21.10 17.67 -7.73
CA LEU A 238 -22.51 17.57 -7.34
C LEU A 238 -23.43 18.14 -8.42
N MET A 239 -24.64 17.58 -8.51
CA MET A 239 -25.69 18.11 -9.36
C MET A 239 -26.72 18.87 -8.53
N HIS A 240 -26.93 20.14 -8.87
CA HIS A 240 -27.93 20.99 -8.25
C HIS A 240 -29.35 20.67 -8.73
N ARG A 241 -30.36 21.15 -8.00
CA ARG A 241 -31.78 20.96 -8.35
C ARG A 241 -32.18 21.53 -9.71
N ASN A 242 -31.43 22.52 -10.21
CA ASN A 242 -31.61 23.12 -11.53
C ASN A 242 -30.93 22.32 -12.65
N GLY A 243 -30.30 21.18 -12.34
CA GLY A 243 -29.60 20.32 -13.30
C GLY A 243 -28.17 20.76 -13.64
N LEU A 244 -27.67 21.83 -13.02
CA LEU A 244 -26.28 22.25 -13.20
C LEU A 244 -25.34 21.43 -12.33
N TRP A 245 -24.17 21.13 -12.87
CA TRP A 245 -23.10 20.44 -12.17
C TRP A 245 -22.06 21.44 -11.66
N GLU A 246 -21.54 21.22 -10.46
CA GLU A 246 -20.53 22.08 -9.86
C GLU A 246 -19.42 21.24 -9.21
N TRP A 247 -18.17 21.66 -9.43
CA TRP A 247 -17.03 21.18 -8.66
C TRP A 247 -16.83 22.02 -7.41
N THR A 248 -16.58 21.36 -6.30
CA THR A 248 -16.13 21.99 -5.06
C THR A 248 -14.91 21.26 -4.52
N LEU A 249 -13.97 22.01 -3.94
CA LEU A 249 -12.86 21.40 -3.22
C LEU A 249 -13.42 20.65 -2.00
N ALA A 250 -13.03 19.39 -1.80
CA ALA A 250 -13.48 18.62 -0.66
C ALA A 250 -12.95 19.27 0.65
N PRO A 251 -13.83 19.59 1.61
CA PRO A 251 -13.41 20.21 2.86
C PRO A 251 -12.65 19.19 3.72
N GLY A 252 -11.58 19.63 4.39
CA GLY A 252 -10.84 18.81 5.35
C GLY A 252 -9.34 18.81 5.11
N VAL A 253 -8.65 17.84 5.73
CA VAL A 253 -7.22 17.61 5.51
C VAL A 253 -7.06 16.63 4.36
N SER A 254 -6.44 17.09 3.28
CA SER A 254 -6.08 16.28 2.13
C SER A 254 -5.24 15.05 2.52
N PRO A 255 -5.50 13.87 1.94
CA PRO A 255 -4.62 12.72 2.10
C PRO A 255 -3.22 13.02 1.53
N SER A 256 -2.21 12.24 1.91
CA SER A 256 -0.89 12.37 1.26
C SER A 256 -1.00 12.11 -0.25
N PRO A 257 -0.16 12.77 -1.08
CA PRO A 257 -0.26 12.70 -2.54
C PRO A 257 -0.18 11.26 -3.06
N ARG A 258 -1.20 10.76 -3.78
CA ARG A 258 -1.32 9.33 -4.11
C ARG A 258 -2.07 9.01 -5.40
N TYR A 259 -1.71 7.92 -6.07
CA TYR A 259 -2.36 7.40 -7.28
C TYR A 259 -2.44 5.87 -7.25
N GLN A 260 -3.29 5.23 -8.06
CA GLN A 260 -3.54 3.77 -8.05
C GLN A 260 -3.93 3.23 -6.66
N HIS A 261 -4.59 4.05 -5.86
CA HIS A 261 -5.15 3.67 -4.58
C HIS A 261 -6.57 3.14 -4.77
N ALA A 262 -7.21 2.67 -3.70
CA ALA A 262 -8.64 2.35 -3.67
C ALA A 262 -9.39 3.34 -2.78
N ALA A 263 -10.64 3.64 -3.11
CA ALA A 263 -11.55 4.43 -2.30
C ALA A 263 -12.84 3.66 -2.05
N ILE A 264 -13.39 3.78 -0.84
CA ILE A 264 -14.69 3.19 -0.48
C ILE A 264 -15.42 4.06 0.54
N GLU A 265 -16.69 4.36 0.30
CA GLU A 265 -17.59 4.95 1.31
C GLU A 265 -18.00 3.88 2.34
N TYR A 266 -17.73 4.13 3.63
CA TYR A 266 -18.18 3.29 4.74
C TYR A 266 -18.15 4.01 6.12
N PRO A 267 -19.21 3.91 6.92
CA PRO A 267 -20.61 4.00 6.47
C PRO A 267 -20.96 5.41 5.96
N GLU A 268 -20.30 6.44 6.51
CA GLU A 268 -20.50 7.86 6.15
C GLU A 268 -19.18 8.57 5.80
N ASN A 269 -18.06 7.83 5.82
CA ASN A 269 -16.72 8.34 5.52
C ASN A 269 -16.16 7.66 4.28
N VAL A 270 -15.41 8.38 3.46
CA VAL A 270 -14.64 7.76 2.37
C VAL A 270 -13.26 7.37 2.89
N HIS A 271 -12.93 6.09 2.80
CA HIS A 271 -11.64 5.52 3.17
C HIS A 271 -10.77 5.39 1.93
N LEU A 272 -9.58 5.99 1.96
CA LEU A 272 -8.57 5.84 0.93
C LEU A 272 -7.52 4.83 1.40
N ILE A 273 -7.24 3.81 0.59
CA ILE A 273 -6.38 2.68 0.97
C ILE A 273 -5.30 2.47 -0.10
N ARG A 274 -4.06 2.31 0.35
CA ARG A 274 -2.86 2.06 -0.47
C ARG A 274 -2.56 3.19 -1.49
N GLY A 275 -1.74 2.88 -2.50
CA GLY A 275 -1.54 3.66 -3.72
C GLY A 275 -0.07 3.70 -4.14
N ASN A 276 0.25 3.74 -5.43
CA ASN A 276 1.62 3.64 -5.98
C ASN A 276 2.54 4.83 -5.72
N HIS A 277 2.06 5.90 -5.09
CA HIS A 277 2.98 6.77 -4.36
C HIS A 277 3.72 6.01 -3.25
N GLU A 278 3.34 4.79 -2.87
CA GLU A 278 4.05 3.88 -1.95
C GLU A 278 5.22 3.13 -2.63
N ALA A 279 5.93 3.81 -3.56
CA ALA A 279 7.19 3.36 -4.13
C ALA A 279 8.27 3.16 -3.04
N ALA A 280 9.36 2.45 -3.33
CA ALA A 280 10.40 2.08 -2.36
C ALA A 280 10.95 3.29 -1.57
N ASP A 281 11.02 4.42 -2.25
CA ASP A 281 11.37 5.77 -1.83
C ASP A 281 10.33 6.42 -0.88
N ILE A 282 9.05 6.05 -0.94
CA ILE A 282 7.99 6.51 -0.01
C ILE A 282 7.77 5.56 1.16
N ASN A 283 8.02 4.26 1.02
CA ASN A 283 8.26 3.40 2.19
C ASN A 283 9.42 3.98 3.03
N ALA A 284 10.46 4.47 2.35
CA ALA A 284 11.58 5.16 2.96
C ALA A 284 11.23 6.54 3.53
N LEU A 285 10.13 7.21 3.14
CA LEU A 285 9.78 8.57 3.60
C LEU A 285 8.59 8.66 4.58
N PHE A 286 7.63 7.72 4.54
CA PHE A 286 6.37 7.81 5.31
C PHE A 286 6.09 6.63 6.24
N GLY A 287 7.15 5.91 6.65
CA GLY A 287 7.20 5.38 8.01
C GLY A 287 7.02 3.88 8.19
N PHE A 288 7.09 3.03 7.16
CA PHE A 288 7.46 1.64 7.40
C PHE A 288 8.96 1.45 7.25
N ALA A 289 9.58 1.84 6.14
CA ALA A 289 11.03 1.81 6.04
C ALA A 289 11.71 2.98 6.76
N LEU A 290 11.06 4.12 7.03
CA LEU A 290 11.64 5.19 7.88
C LEU A 290 11.46 4.90 9.39
N ASN A 291 10.41 4.19 9.83
CA ASN A 291 10.41 3.61 11.18
C ASN A 291 11.37 2.42 11.23
N VAL A 292 11.49 1.63 10.17
CA VAL A 292 12.49 0.56 10.12
C VAL A 292 13.91 1.15 10.01
N LEU A 293 14.17 2.26 9.33
CA LEU A 293 15.48 2.90 9.26
C LEU A 293 15.73 3.81 10.48
N ARG A 294 14.72 4.33 11.18
CA ARG A 294 14.90 5.06 12.45
C ARG A 294 14.91 4.16 13.67
N GLU A 295 14.40 2.95 13.59
CA GLU A 295 14.37 1.97 14.70
C GLU A 295 15.27 0.75 14.41
N TRP A 296 15.75 0.60 13.16
CA TRP A 296 16.66 -0.47 12.70
C TRP A 296 17.92 0.06 11.97
N SER A 297 18.17 1.37 11.93
CA SER A 297 19.55 1.90 11.79
C SER A 297 20.28 1.77 13.12
N ASP A 298 21.56 2.10 13.25
CA ASP A 298 22.28 1.78 14.48
C ASP A 298 21.77 2.60 15.69
N PRO A 299 21.71 2.03 16.91
CA PRO A 299 21.53 2.81 18.13
C PRO A 299 22.62 3.87 18.26
N THR A 300 22.37 4.91 19.05
CA THR A 300 23.43 5.84 19.48
C THR A 300 24.49 5.10 20.30
N GLU A 301 25.65 5.73 20.48
CA GLU A 301 26.81 5.13 21.15
C GLU A 301 26.51 4.73 22.60
N ASN A 302 25.50 5.33 23.23
CA ASN A 302 25.02 4.98 24.56
C ASN A 302 23.61 5.55 24.83
N ASP A 303 23.00 5.11 25.95
CA ASP A 303 21.68 5.50 26.43
C ASP A 303 21.57 6.98 26.90
N SER A 304 22.65 7.76 26.95
CA SER A 304 22.58 9.19 27.33
C SER A 304 22.26 10.11 26.14
N VAL A 305 22.35 9.60 24.92
CA VAL A 305 22.15 10.36 23.69
C VAL A 305 20.75 10.10 23.15
N GLU A 306 19.84 11.06 23.36
CA GLU A 306 18.47 10.99 22.84
C GLU A 306 18.32 11.56 21.41
N GLY A 307 17.21 11.20 20.77
CA GLY A 307 16.79 11.74 19.48
C GLY A 307 17.39 11.01 18.29
N LEU A 308 17.53 11.71 17.16
CA LEU A 308 18.19 11.18 15.96
C LEU A 308 19.50 11.92 15.74
N ARG A 309 20.58 11.19 15.43
CA ARG A 309 21.89 11.76 15.08
C ARG A 309 22.33 11.29 13.69
N PRO A 310 23.21 12.01 12.98
CA PRO A 310 23.81 11.50 11.75
C PRO A 310 24.57 10.19 12.01
N ASN A 311 24.46 9.20 11.12
CA ASN A 311 25.19 7.94 11.22
C ASN A 311 26.47 7.98 10.37
N ALA A 312 27.59 7.51 10.94
CA ALA A 312 28.89 7.43 10.28
C ALA A 312 28.92 6.47 9.08
N ARG A 313 27.94 5.55 8.94
CA ARG A 313 27.85 4.60 7.81
C ARG A 313 27.56 5.25 6.46
N GLY A 314 27.10 6.49 6.42
CA GLY A 314 26.92 7.19 5.15
C GLY A 314 25.94 8.36 5.19
N PRO A 315 26.00 9.23 4.16
CA PRO A 315 25.14 10.40 4.08
C PRO A 315 23.66 9.99 3.97
N GLY A 316 22.82 10.60 4.82
CA GLY A 316 21.38 10.33 4.87
C GLY A 316 20.95 9.24 5.85
N LEU A 317 21.89 8.54 6.49
CA LEU A 317 21.61 7.59 7.58
C LEU A 317 21.61 8.29 8.94
N VAL A 318 20.83 7.77 9.89
CA VAL A 318 20.72 8.32 11.26
C VAL A 318 20.91 7.24 12.31
N THR A 319 21.50 7.55 13.46
CA THR A 319 21.39 6.72 14.67
C THR A 319 20.23 7.19 15.53
N PHE A 320 19.73 6.33 16.42
CA PHE A 320 18.57 6.63 17.27
C PHE A 320 18.86 6.45 18.76
N GLY A 321 18.31 7.35 19.55
CA GLY A 321 18.37 7.35 21.01
C GLY A 321 17.34 6.44 21.68
N PRO A 322 17.45 6.22 23.00
CA PRO A 322 16.56 5.34 23.74
C PRO A 322 15.12 5.86 23.84
N ASP A 323 14.91 7.17 23.73
CA ASP A 323 13.59 7.81 23.65
C ASP A 323 12.73 7.21 22.53
N ARG A 324 13.34 6.94 21.38
CA ARG A 324 12.67 6.38 20.19
C ARG A 324 12.22 4.94 20.42
N VAL A 325 13.10 4.13 20.98
CA VAL A 325 12.81 2.73 21.35
C VAL A 325 11.65 2.67 22.34
N THR A 326 11.68 3.52 23.38
CA THR A 326 10.63 3.55 24.41
C THR A 326 9.29 3.98 23.81
N ASP A 327 9.27 5.02 22.97
CA ASP A 327 8.05 5.50 22.31
C ASP A 327 7.47 4.47 21.34
N PHE A 328 8.32 3.80 20.57
CA PHE A 328 7.91 2.72 19.67
C PHE A 328 7.30 1.55 20.44
N CYS A 329 7.95 1.11 21.51
CA CYS A 329 7.44 0.04 22.37
C CYS A 329 6.08 0.40 22.96
N LYS A 330 5.93 1.63 23.50
CA LYS A 330 4.65 2.12 24.05
C LYS A 330 3.55 2.16 22.99
N LYS A 331 3.82 2.77 21.83
CA LYS A 331 2.85 2.93 20.75
C LYS A 331 2.33 1.59 20.21
N ASN A 332 3.23 0.60 20.11
CA ASN A 332 2.91 -0.71 19.56
C ASN A 332 2.59 -1.77 20.62
N LYS A 333 2.55 -1.40 21.91
CA LYS A 333 2.30 -2.30 23.04
C LYS A 333 3.29 -3.49 23.11
N LEU A 334 4.56 -3.22 22.81
CA LEU A 334 5.65 -4.19 22.86
C LEU A 334 6.45 -4.05 24.15
N GLN A 335 6.98 -5.16 24.67
CA GLN A 335 7.82 -5.16 25.88
C GLN A 335 9.33 -5.13 25.55
N LEU A 336 9.70 -5.58 24.36
CA LEU A 336 11.09 -5.75 23.93
C LEU A 336 11.20 -5.77 22.40
N ILE A 337 12.27 -5.19 21.89
CA ILE A 337 12.73 -5.29 20.50
C ILE A 337 13.98 -6.18 20.47
N ILE A 338 14.01 -7.18 19.58
CA ILE A 338 15.23 -7.91 19.24
C ILE A 338 15.52 -7.63 17.77
N ARG A 339 16.69 -7.05 17.49
CA ARG A 339 17.13 -6.68 16.14
C ARG A 339 18.45 -7.34 15.76
N ALA A 340 18.74 -7.37 14.46
CA ALA A 340 19.99 -7.86 13.89
C ALA A 340 20.55 -6.83 12.88
N HIS A 341 21.61 -7.20 12.15
CA HIS A 341 22.28 -6.40 11.09
C HIS A 341 23.26 -5.31 11.60
N GLU A 342 23.74 -5.42 12.83
CA GLU A 342 24.86 -4.61 13.34
C GLU A 342 25.86 -5.51 14.07
N CYS A 343 27.13 -5.43 13.68
CA CYS A 343 28.21 -6.21 14.28
C CYS A 343 28.56 -5.60 15.65
N VAL A 344 28.28 -6.34 16.72
CA VAL A 344 28.60 -5.97 18.11
C VAL A 344 29.61 -6.95 18.70
N MET A 345 30.53 -6.46 19.53
CA MET A 345 31.71 -7.23 19.95
C MET A 345 31.37 -8.51 20.72
N ASP A 346 30.37 -8.46 21.60
CA ASP A 346 29.92 -9.62 22.38
C ASP A 346 28.90 -10.48 21.62
N GLY A 347 28.63 -10.21 20.34
CA GLY A 347 27.57 -10.89 19.59
C GLY A 347 26.15 -10.55 20.05
N PHE A 348 25.98 -9.85 21.17
CA PHE A 348 24.75 -9.17 21.54
C PHE A 348 25.05 -7.87 22.28
N GLU A 349 24.13 -6.91 22.24
CA GLU A 349 24.23 -5.63 22.94
C GLU A 349 22.84 -5.23 23.45
N ARG A 350 22.79 -4.59 24.62
CA ARG A 350 21.54 -4.05 25.20
C ARG A 350 21.53 -2.54 25.07
N PHE A 351 20.37 -2.00 24.74
CA PHE A 351 20.14 -0.57 24.58
C PHE A 351 18.77 -0.18 25.15
N ALA A 352 18.60 1.12 25.46
CA ALA A 352 17.37 1.68 26.02
C ALA A 352 16.91 0.91 27.27
N GLN A 353 17.81 0.80 28.26
CA GLN A 353 17.56 0.08 29.52
C GLN A 353 17.19 -1.40 29.32
N GLY A 354 17.56 -1.99 28.17
CA GLY A 354 17.26 -3.37 27.81
C GLY A 354 15.90 -3.57 27.14
N GLN A 355 15.20 -2.49 26.74
CA GLN A 355 14.02 -2.58 25.87
C GLN A 355 14.37 -2.90 24.42
N LEU A 356 15.65 -2.78 24.04
CA LEU A 356 16.17 -3.24 22.75
C LEU A 356 17.41 -4.11 22.96
N ILE A 357 17.48 -5.21 22.21
CA ILE A 357 18.66 -6.08 22.12
C ILE A 357 19.09 -6.17 20.66
N THR A 358 20.33 -5.79 20.39
CA THR A 358 21.01 -6.09 19.13
C THR A 358 21.63 -7.48 19.25
N LEU A 359 21.39 -8.34 18.26
CA LEU A 359 21.90 -9.70 18.18
C LEU A 359 22.67 -9.90 16.89
N PHE A 360 23.86 -10.47 16.99
CA PHE A 360 24.75 -10.75 15.88
C PHE A 360 25.29 -12.18 15.99
N SER A 361 24.96 -13.03 15.02
CA SER A 361 25.24 -14.47 15.09
C SER A 361 26.58 -14.89 14.46
N ALA A 362 27.23 -14.01 13.69
CA ALA A 362 28.47 -14.32 13.00
C ALA A 362 29.69 -13.96 13.85
N THR A 363 30.59 -14.93 14.06
CA THR A 363 31.90 -14.71 14.68
C THR A 363 32.90 -14.15 13.68
N ASN A 364 33.81 -13.29 14.12
CA ASN A 364 34.86 -12.69 13.29
C ASN A 364 34.30 -12.16 11.96
N TYR A 365 33.34 -11.24 12.06
CA TYR A 365 32.65 -10.66 10.92
C TYR A 365 33.64 -10.12 9.88
N CYS A 366 33.35 -10.41 8.60
CA CYS A 366 34.23 -10.12 7.45
C CYS A 366 35.67 -10.66 7.57
N GLY A 367 35.95 -11.56 8.53
CA GLY A 367 37.28 -12.09 8.80
C GLY A 367 38.18 -11.17 9.63
N THR A 368 37.72 -9.98 10.02
CA THR A 368 38.56 -8.92 10.60
C THR A 368 38.05 -8.34 11.92
N ALA A 369 36.76 -8.48 12.22
CA ALA A 369 36.15 -7.81 13.38
C ALA A 369 36.48 -8.46 14.73
N ASN A 370 36.91 -9.73 14.74
CA ASN A 370 37.18 -10.52 15.96
C ASN A 370 36.05 -10.52 17.01
N ASN A 371 34.82 -10.24 16.59
CA ASN A 371 33.65 -10.24 17.47
C ASN A 371 33.18 -11.67 17.77
N ALA A 372 32.56 -11.86 18.93
CA ALA A 372 31.76 -13.04 19.21
C ALA A 372 30.45 -13.00 18.39
N GLY A 373 29.92 -14.17 18.07
CA GLY A 373 28.51 -14.34 17.72
C GLY A 373 27.70 -14.64 18.98
N ALA A 374 26.38 -14.46 18.94
CA ALA A 374 25.52 -14.91 20.03
C ALA A 374 24.20 -15.52 19.54
N ILE A 375 23.61 -16.36 20.40
CA ILE A 375 22.26 -16.90 20.30
C ILE A 375 21.49 -16.45 21.54
N LEU A 376 20.26 -15.95 21.37
CA LEU A 376 19.38 -15.64 22.50
C LEU A 376 18.40 -16.78 22.77
N VAL A 377 18.39 -17.27 24.01
CA VAL A 377 17.34 -18.18 24.49
C VAL A 377 16.28 -17.35 25.21
N VAL A 378 15.06 -17.36 24.69
CA VAL A 378 13.91 -16.63 25.25
C VAL A 378 13.01 -17.61 26.01
N GLY A 379 12.99 -17.50 27.34
CA GLY A 379 12.18 -18.30 28.24
C GLY A 379 10.79 -17.71 28.52
N ARG A 380 10.02 -18.39 29.38
CA ARG A 380 8.72 -17.87 29.86
C ARG A 380 8.92 -16.54 30.61
N GLY A 381 7.97 -15.62 30.46
CA GLY A 381 8.05 -14.29 31.07
C GLY A 381 9.13 -13.38 30.46
N LEU A 382 9.56 -13.65 29.22
CA LEU A 382 10.61 -12.90 28.50
C LEU A 382 11.97 -12.90 29.23
N VAL A 383 12.28 -13.97 29.96
CA VAL A 383 13.62 -14.19 30.49
C VAL A 383 14.58 -14.46 29.34
N ILE A 384 15.60 -13.62 29.16
CA ILE A 384 16.55 -13.72 28.04
C ILE A 384 17.93 -14.14 28.53
N VAL A 385 18.43 -15.24 27.96
CA VAL A 385 19.76 -15.78 28.23
C VAL A 385 20.57 -15.77 26.94
N PRO A 386 21.56 -14.85 26.79
CA PRO A 386 22.48 -14.88 25.67
C PRO A 386 23.48 -16.04 25.83
N LYS A 387 23.78 -16.72 24.72
CA LYS A 387 24.83 -17.74 24.60
C LYS A 387 25.84 -17.26 23.57
N LEU A 388 27.07 -17.03 24.02
CA LEU A 388 28.16 -16.54 23.17
C LEU A 388 28.81 -17.66 22.37
N ILE A 389 29.24 -17.34 21.17
CA ILE A 389 30.05 -18.15 20.27
C ILE A 389 31.29 -17.32 19.99
N HIS A 390 32.47 -17.76 20.42
CA HIS A 390 33.71 -17.03 20.17
C HIS A 390 34.34 -17.44 18.84
N PRO A 391 35.02 -16.52 18.13
CA PRO A 391 35.74 -16.87 16.92
C PRO A 391 36.84 -17.90 17.24
N LEU A 392 37.09 -18.81 16.31
CA LEU A 392 38.21 -19.73 16.43
C LEU A 392 39.52 -18.94 16.38
N PRO A 393 40.52 -19.28 17.22
CA PRO A 393 41.84 -18.67 17.11
C PRO A 393 42.38 -18.88 15.68
N PRO A 394 43.08 -17.89 15.11
CA PRO A 394 43.60 -18.00 13.75
C PRO A 394 44.50 -19.24 13.64
N PRO A 395 44.48 -19.95 12.50
CA PRO A 395 45.40 -21.05 12.26
C PRO A 395 46.84 -20.56 12.48
N LEU A 396 47.61 -21.27 13.30
CA LEU A 396 49.05 -21.07 13.39
C LEU A 396 49.63 -21.37 11.99
N GLN A 397 49.94 -20.30 11.23
CA GLN A 397 50.51 -20.23 9.87
C GLN A 397 49.52 -19.88 8.75
N SER A 398 49.46 -18.59 8.40
CA SER A 398 49.36 -18.16 7.01
C SER A 398 50.02 -16.78 6.83
N PRO A 399 51.10 -16.65 6.04
CA PRO A 399 51.78 -15.39 5.79
C PRO A 399 51.11 -14.64 4.63
N GLU A 400 49.96 -14.04 4.87
CA GLU A 400 49.33 -13.14 3.88
C GLU A 400 48.77 -11.89 4.57
N THR A 401 49.66 -10.96 4.88
CA THR A 401 49.31 -9.55 5.14
C THR A 401 49.88 -8.71 4.01
N SER A 402 49.08 -8.47 2.97
CA SER A 402 49.38 -7.43 1.97
C SER A 402 49.01 -6.05 2.55
N PRO A 403 49.85 -5.00 2.41
CA PRO A 403 49.65 -3.70 3.10
C PRO A 403 48.53 -2.81 2.53
N GLU A 404 47.73 -3.27 1.57
CA GLU A 404 46.83 -2.41 0.79
C GLU A 404 45.36 -2.36 1.27
N ARG A 405 45.01 -2.98 2.41
CA ARG A 405 43.63 -2.96 2.95
C ARG A 405 43.37 -1.99 4.12
N MET A 406 44.38 -1.24 4.56
CA MET A 406 44.28 -0.42 5.79
C MET A 406 43.41 0.85 5.69
N THR A 407 42.81 1.17 4.55
CA THR A 407 42.13 2.46 4.34
C THR A 407 40.60 2.44 4.48
N GLU A 408 39.95 1.28 4.62
CA GLU A 408 38.51 1.17 4.95
C GLU A 408 38.24 0.81 6.43
N GLU A 409 39.28 0.61 7.24
CA GLU A 409 39.21 -0.07 8.55
C GLU A 409 38.89 0.83 9.77
N THR A 410 38.85 2.15 9.64
CA THR A 410 38.84 3.06 10.81
C THR A 410 37.48 3.27 11.48
N TRP A 411 36.38 3.30 10.72
CA TRP A 411 35.09 3.78 11.27
C TRP A 411 34.41 2.79 12.23
N MET A 412 34.47 1.47 11.96
CA MET A 412 33.88 0.46 12.86
C MET A 412 34.67 0.33 14.16
N GLN A 413 35.99 0.48 14.10
CA GLN A 413 36.85 0.41 15.29
C GLN A 413 36.66 1.63 16.19
N GLU A 414 36.56 2.84 15.62
CA GLU A 414 36.33 4.07 16.39
C GLU A 414 34.95 4.11 17.08
N LEU A 415 33.89 3.64 16.41
CA LEU A 415 32.55 3.51 17.02
C LEU A 415 32.53 2.53 18.18
N ASN A 416 33.28 1.43 18.09
CA ASN A 416 33.30 0.38 19.12
C ASN A 416 34.10 0.78 20.37
N ILE A 417 35.09 1.68 20.23
CA ILE A 417 35.88 2.19 21.37
C ILE A 417 35.04 3.11 22.28
N GLN A 418 34.04 3.80 21.74
CA GLN A 418 33.20 4.75 22.50
C GLN A 418 31.96 4.13 23.14
N ARG A 419 31.69 2.84 22.90
CA ARG A 419 30.54 2.13 23.47
C ARG A 419 30.88 1.58 24.86
N PRO A 420 30.03 1.79 25.87
CA PRO A 420 30.27 1.22 27.20
C PRO A 420 30.23 -0.31 27.12
N PRO A 421 31.08 -1.02 27.90
CA PRO A 421 30.98 -2.47 28.00
C PRO A 421 29.57 -2.85 28.48
N THR A 422 28.98 -3.88 27.88
CA THR A 422 27.65 -4.41 28.20
C THR A 422 27.49 -4.50 29.74
N PRO A 423 26.59 -3.70 30.37
CA PRO A 423 26.49 -3.68 31.83
C PRO A 423 26.15 -5.06 32.39
N THR A 424 26.79 -5.43 33.50
CA THR A 424 26.48 -6.66 34.23
C THR A 424 25.10 -6.61 34.87
N ARG A 425 24.51 -7.80 35.02
CA ARG A 425 23.13 -8.08 35.45
C ARG A 425 22.67 -7.25 36.65
N GLY A 426 21.49 -6.63 36.52
CA GLY A 426 20.63 -6.26 37.65
C GLY A 426 19.48 -5.35 37.23
N ARG A 427 18.24 -5.83 37.37
CA ARG A 427 17.04 -4.97 37.34
C ARG A 427 16.96 -4.29 38.72
N PRO A 428 16.70 -2.99 38.85
CA PRO A 428 16.29 -2.43 40.13
C PRO A 428 14.95 -3.09 40.53
N GLN A 429 14.92 -3.78 41.67
CA GLN A 429 13.67 -4.23 42.25
C GLN A 429 12.91 -3.03 42.84
N PRO A 430 11.59 -2.91 42.64
CA PRO A 430 10.77 -2.07 43.51
C PRO A 430 10.77 -2.67 44.93
N ASP A 431 10.78 -1.82 45.95
CA ASP A 431 10.96 -2.12 47.40
C ASP A 431 9.93 -3.06 48.06
N HIS A 432 9.15 -3.82 47.31
CA HIS A 432 8.18 -4.78 47.83
C HIS A 432 8.29 -6.12 47.11
N ASP A 433 9.23 -6.96 47.56
CA ASP A 433 9.02 -8.41 47.70
C ASP A 433 10.28 -9.08 48.29
N ARG A 434 10.39 -9.04 49.62
CA ARG A 434 11.31 -9.89 50.39
C ARG A 434 10.74 -11.30 50.54
N SER A 435 10.56 -12.03 49.43
CA SER A 435 10.36 -13.49 49.50
C SER A 435 10.40 -14.14 48.11
N SER A 436 11.59 -14.54 47.65
CA SER A 436 11.81 -15.92 47.17
C SER A 436 13.25 -16.12 46.72
N LEU A 437 13.81 -17.24 47.18
CA LEU A 437 15.14 -17.76 46.95
C LEU A 437 15.50 -17.92 45.46
N ALA A 438 16.70 -17.47 45.07
CA ALA A 438 17.66 -18.26 44.28
C ALA A 438 18.91 -17.42 43.95
N TYR A 439 19.94 -17.61 44.77
CA TYR A 439 21.34 -17.51 44.36
C TYR A 439 21.68 -18.78 43.57
N ILE A 440 22.26 -18.62 42.37
CA ILE A 440 23.46 -19.27 41.78
C ILE A 440 23.60 -18.72 40.37
#